data_AF-A0A2H6HEZ7-F1
#
_entry.id   AF-A0A2H6HEZ7-F1
#
_cell.length_a   1.000
_cell.length_b   1.000
_cell.length_c   1.000
_cell.angle_alpha   90.00
_cell.angle_beta   90.00
_cell.angle_gamma   90.00
#
_symmetry.space_group_name_H-M   'P 1'
#
loop_
_entity.id
_entity.type
_entity.pdbx_description
1 polymer ?
#
loop_
_entity_poly.entity_id
_entity_poly.type
_entity_poly.pdbx_seq_one_letter_code
_entity_poly.pdbx_strand_id
1 'polypeptide(L)'
;MAEAGLGDDAADVTQRTGRLTRFIDRNGDGDFTDPGETERWFEHFASYNAMNVYATGRDEVSGPSDITVHGDGRVFLSVDVTIDEFGNIFVVEMAADYAELFGRGADLGDPNAPPRHGGYLRFGGKVTVYPQDGSPHRVLQGGLDTPTNITLADDGSLYVSTGRGTPARPIPGPDGPTVIVGRVFRITGF
;
A
#
# COMPACT_ATOMS: atom_id res chain seq x y z
N MET A 1 -3.28 -15.12 -2.12
CA MET A 1 -3.38 -14.32 -0.89
C MET A 1 -2.01 -13.73 -0.59
N ALA A 2 -1.94 -12.42 -0.37
CA ALA A 2 -0.73 -11.77 0.10
C ALA A 2 -0.68 -11.82 1.64
N GLU A 3 0.51 -11.99 2.20
CA GLU A 3 0.74 -12.07 3.63
C GLU A 3 1.85 -11.10 4.01
N ALA A 4 1.57 -10.21 4.98
CA ALA A 4 2.58 -9.30 5.51
C ALA A 4 3.65 -10.00 6.37
N GLY A 5 3.53 -11.30 6.65
CA GLY A 5 4.48 -12.04 7.49
C GLY A 5 4.42 -11.63 8.96
N LEU A 6 5.55 -11.76 9.68
CA LEU A 6 5.69 -11.35 11.08
C LEU A 6 6.11 -9.88 11.24
N GLY A 7 6.31 -9.16 10.13
CA GLY A 7 6.83 -7.79 10.15
C GLY A 7 8.32 -7.71 10.50
N ASP A 8 9.07 -8.78 10.20
CA ASP A 8 10.52 -8.82 10.36
C ASP A 8 11.20 -8.26 9.09
N ASP A 9 11.62 -7.00 9.15
CA ASP A 9 12.40 -6.34 8.09
C ASP A 9 13.89 -6.60 8.30
N ALA A 10 14.28 -7.88 8.23
CA ALA A 10 15.67 -8.27 8.39
C ALA A 10 16.56 -7.60 7.33
N ALA A 11 17.78 -7.22 7.74
CA ALA A 11 18.77 -6.62 6.85
C ALA A 11 19.17 -7.57 5.71
N ASP A 12 19.20 -8.87 6.00
CA ASP A 12 19.26 -9.91 4.99
C ASP A 12 17.86 -10.14 4.43
N VAL A 13 17.65 -9.80 3.16
CA VAL A 13 16.36 -9.96 2.48
C VAL A 13 15.85 -11.40 2.60
N THR A 14 16.74 -12.41 2.55
CA THR A 14 16.35 -13.82 2.63
C THR A 14 15.78 -14.25 3.99
N GLN A 15 15.85 -13.38 4.99
CA GLN A 15 15.27 -13.62 6.32
C GLN A 15 13.91 -12.94 6.50
N ARG A 16 13.47 -12.13 5.53
CA ARG A 16 12.16 -11.45 5.60
C ARG A 16 11.02 -12.44 5.49
N THR A 17 9.97 -12.22 6.27
CA THR A 17 8.88 -13.20 6.44
C THR A 17 7.65 -12.93 5.58
N GLY A 18 7.54 -11.75 4.95
CA GLY A 18 6.43 -11.42 4.06
C GLY A 18 6.43 -12.30 2.80
N ARG A 19 5.26 -12.73 2.33
CA ARG A 19 5.14 -13.66 1.19
C ARG A 19 3.83 -13.53 0.43
N LEU A 20 3.81 -14.08 -0.78
CA LEU A 20 2.61 -14.28 -1.57
C LEU A 20 2.38 -15.79 -1.74
N THR A 21 1.26 -16.25 -1.18
CA THR A 21 0.85 -17.64 -1.23
C THR A 21 -0.39 -17.80 -2.09
N ARG A 22 -0.35 -18.70 -3.05
CA ARG A 22 -1.53 -19.15 -3.78
C ARG A 22 -2.08 -20.38 -3.08
N PHE A 23 -3.37 -20.30 -2.73
CA PHE A 23 -4.12 -21.40 -2.17
C PHE A 23 -5.05 -21.98 -3.24
N ILE A 24 -5.08 -23.29 -3.36
CA ILE A 24 -5.91 -24.04 -4.30
C ILE A 24 -6.52 -25.19 -3.51
N ASP A 25 -7.80 -25.11 -3.21
CA ASP A 25 -8.56 -26.23 -2.65
C ASP A 25 -8.79 -27.24 -3.79
N ARG A 26 -7.96 -28.28 -3.84
CA ARG A 26 -7.95 -29.27 -4.93
C ARG A 26 -8.95 -30.38 -4.66
N ASN A 27 -9.22 -30.69 -3.40
CA ASN A 27 -10.06 -31.80 -2.99
C ASN A 27 -11.50 -31.35 -2.63
N GLY A 28 -11.73 -30.05 -2.47
CA GLY A 28 -13.03 -29.43 -2.18
C GLY A 28 -13.46 -29.49 -0.72
N ASP A 29 -12.53 -29.67 0.23
CA ASP A 29 -12.84 -29.84 1.65
C ASP A 29 -12.87 -28.53 2.45
N GLY A 30 -12.49 -27.41 1.82
CA GLY A 30 -12.52 -26.09 2.41
C GLY A 30 -11.31 -25.76 3.31
N ASP A 31 -10.28 -26.61 3.33
CA ASP A 31 -8.96 -26.26 3.83
C ASP A 31 -7.91 -26.15 2.70
N PHE A 32 -6.66 -25.88 3.07
CA PHE A 32 -5.54 -25.72 2.12
C PHE A 32 -4.26 -26.39 2.60
N THR A 33 -4.40 -27.35 3.53
CA THR A 33 -3.28 -27.98 4.24
C THR A 33 -2.74 -29.20 3.52
N ASP A 34 -3.46 -29.69 2.51
CA ASP A 34 -3.07 -30.87 1.75
C ASP A 34 -1.84 -30.63 0.86
N PRO A 35 -1.06 -31.71 0.58
CA PRO A 35 0.06 -31.64 -0.34
C PRO A 35 -0.33 -31.07 -1.72
N GLY A 36 0.23 -29.90 -2.04
CA GLY A 36 0.05 -29.23 -3.34
C GLY A 36 -1.07 -28.20 -3.39
N GLU A 37 -1.78 -27.96 -2.29
CA GLU A 37 -2.82 -26.92 -2.19
C GLU A 37 -2.26 -25.54 -1.83
N THR A 38 -1.06 -25.52 -1.27
CA THR A 38 -0.31 -24.30 -0.98
C THR A 38 0.88 -24.16 -1.93
N GLU A 39 0.93 -23.07 -2.70
CA GLU A 39 2.03 -22.74 -3.61
C GLU A 39 2.59 -21.35 -3.28
N ARG A 40 3.89 -21.25 -3.00
CA ARG A 40 4.55 -19.96 -2.73
C ARG A 40 4.99 -19.32 -4.03
N TRP A 41 4.41 -18.20 -4.38
CA TRP A 41 4.76 -17.45 -5.59
C TRP A 41 5.93 -16.52 -5.36
N PHE A 42 5.93 -15.81 -4.22
CA PHE A 42 7.01 -14.92 -3.82
C PHE A 42 7.23 -15.03 -2.32
N GLU A 43 8.49 -14.87 -1.91
CA GLU A 43 8.90 -14.81 -0.51
C GLU A 43 9.74 -13.56 -0.30
N HIS A 44 9.99 -13.21 0.96
CA HIS A 44 10.90 -12.14 1.38
C HIS A 44 10.42 -10.70 1.10
N PHE A 45 9.10 -10.47 1.11
CA PHE A 45 8.59 -9.11 1.03
C PHE A 45 9.00 -8.28 2.24
N ALA A 46 9.30 -7.01 1.99
CA ALA A 46 9.45 -6.03 3.03
C ALA A 46 8.14 -5.92 3.80
N SER A 47 8.25 -6.05 5.12
CA SER A 47 7.15 -5.91 6.07
C SER A 47 7.74 -5.40 7.37
N TYR A 48 6.98 -4.64 8.14
CA TYR A 48 7.46 -4.17 9.43
C TYR A 48 6.38 -4.30 10.49
N ASN A 49 6.80 -4.64 11.71
CA ASN A 49 5.95 -4.63 12.88
C ASN A 49 6.09 -3.29 13.62
N ALA A 50 5.02 -2.51 13.69
CA ALA A 50 5.02 -1.18 14.29
C ALA A 50 5.36 -1.19 15.78
N MET A 51 4.99 -2.25 16.52
CA MET A 51 5.40 -2.42 17.92
C MET A 51 6.92 -2.58 18.02
N ASN A 52 7.51 -3.46 17.21
CA ASN A 52 8.94 -3.75 17.27
C ASN A 52 9.80 -2.59 16.76
N VAL A 53 9.36 -1.90 15.72
CA VAL A 53 10.16 -0.84 15.07
C VAL A 53 9.97 0.52 15.75
N TYR A 54 8.74 0.85 16.17
CA TYR A 54 8.39 2.19 16.65
C TYR A 54 7.83 2.22 18.07
N ALA A 55 7.78 1.09 18.79
CA ALA A 55 7.28 1.00 20.16
C ALA A 55 5.88 1.61 20.35
N THR A 56 5.00 1.47 19.37
CA THR A 56 3.65 2.04 19.37
C THR A 56 2.73 1.50 20.48
N GLY A 57 3.12 0.40 21.13
CA GLY A 57 2.27 -0.35 22.05
C GLY A 57 1.14 -1.13 21.35
N ARG A 58 1.17 -1.21 20.01
CA ARG A 58 0.19 -1.95 19.19
C ARG A 58 0.92 -2.86 18.21
N ASP A 59 0.54 -4.12 18.23
CA ASP A 59 1.05 -5.16 17.33
C ASP A 59 0.41 -5.02 15.95
N GLU A 60 0.93 -4.11 15.14
CA GLU A 60 0.45 -3.85 13.78
C GLU A 60 1.56 -4.16 12.78
N VAL A 61 1.34 -5.18 11.96
CA VAL A 61 2.26 -5.58 10.90
C VAL A 61 1.82 -4.94 9.58
N SER A 62 2.70 -4.16 8.96
CA SER A 62 2.50 -3.54 7.66
C SER A 62 3.27 -4.31 6.58
N GLY A 63 2.69 -4.42 5.39
CA GLY A 63 3.25 -5.13 4.23
C GLY A 63 2.36 -4.91 2.99
N PRO A 64 2.46 -5.78 1.96
CA PRO A 64 1.49 -5.80 0.87
C PRO A 64 0.06 -5.88 1.44
N SER A 65 -0.79 -4.91 1.11
CA SER A 65 -2.11 -4.76 1.75
C SER A 65 -3.20 -5.41 0.91
N ASP A 66 -3.26 -5.03 -0.38
CA ASP A 66 -4.20 -5.62 -1.33
C ASP A 66 -3.51 -6.36 -2.47
N ILE A 67 -4.20 -7.39 -2.96
CA ILE A 67 -3.81 -8.20 -4.10
C ILE A 67 -4.92 -8.24 -5.14
N THR A 68 -4.54 -8.06 -6.40
CA THR A 68 -5.43 -8.41 -7.52
C THR A 68 -4.64 -9.07 -8.65
N VAL A 69 -5.37 -9.82 -9.47
CA VAL A 69 -4.84 -10.50 -10.65
C VAL A 69 -5.52 -9.91 -11.87
N HIS A 70 -4.73 -9.37 -12.78
CA HIS A 70 -5.20 -8.85 -14.05
C HIS A 70 -5.49 -9.99 -15.03
N GLY A 71 -6.38 -9.76 -16.01
CA GLY A 71 -6.81 -10.82 -16.92
C GLY A 71 -5.70 -11.37 -17.83
N ASP A 72 -4.57 -10.68 -17.93
CA ASP A 72 -3.35 -11.15 -18.63
C ASP A 72 -2.38 -11.95 -17.72
N GLY A 73 -2.76 -12.21 -16.48
CA GLY A 73 -1.99 -13.01 -15.51
C GLY A 73 -1.00 -12.21 -14.66
N ARG A 74 -0.89 -10.88 -14.82
CA ARG A 74 -0.09 -10.06 -13.91
C ARG A 74 -0.71 -9.99 -12.52
N VAL A 75 0.13 -10.05 -11.50
CA VAL A 75 -0.26 -9.91 -10.09
C VAL A 75 0.15 -8.52 -9.60
N PHE A 76 -0.80 -7.82 -9.00
CA PHE A 76 -0.58 -6.51 -8.40
C PHE A 76 -0.63 -6.64 -6.89
N LEU A 77 0.41 -6.10 -6.23
CA LEU A 77 0.46 -5.88 -4.80
C LEU A 77 0.40 -4.37 -4.57
N SER A 78 -0.58 -3.93 -3.79
CA SER A 78 -0.86 -2.50 -3.64
C SER A 78 -1.22 -2.14 -2.20
N VAL A 79 -1.34 -0.84 -1.95
CA VAL A 79 -1.96 -0.35 -0.72
C VAL A 79 -3.48 -0.53 -0.81
N ASP A 80 -4.06 -0.19 -1.95
CA ASP A 80 -5.47 -0.43 -2.28
C ASP A 80 -5.64 -0.45 -3.82
N VAL A 81 -6.66 -1.15 -4.30
CA VAL A 81 -6.97 -1.33 -5.72
C VAL A 81 -8.48 -1.41 -5.94
N THR A 82 -8.95 -0.91 -7.08
CA THR A 82 -10.32 -1.16 -7.55
C THR A 82 -10.33 -1.57 -9.02
N ILE A 83 -11.42 -2.17 -9.48
CA ILE A 83 -11.58 -2.73 -10.82
C ILE A 83 -12.92 -2.28 -11.37
N ASP A 84 -12.96 -1.83 -12.62
CA ASP A 84 -14.22 -1.53 -13.30
C ASP A 84 -14.88 -2.77 -13.93
N GLU A 85 -16.06 -2.58 -14.49
CA GLU A 85 -16.82 -3.63 -15.19
C GLU A 85 -16.11 -4.18 -16.44
N PHE A 86 -15.14 -3.44 -16.99
CA PHE A 86 -14.36 -3.86 -18.16
C PHE A 86 -13.07 -4.59 -17.76
N GLY A 87 -12.79 -4.72 -16.46
CA GLY A 87 -11.60 -5.37 -15.93
C GLY A 87 -10.37 -4.46 -15.86
N ASN A 88 -10.51 -3.16 -16.11
CA ASN A 88 -9.39 -2.23 -15.94
C ASN A 88 -9.07 -2.11 -14.44
N ILE A 89 -7.78 -2.17 -14.11
CA ILE A 89 -7.33 -2.14 -12.72
C ILE A 89 -6.81 -0.75 -12.38
N PHE A 90 -7.31 -0.17 -11.31
CA PHE A 90 -6.90 1.13 -10.79
C PHE A 90 -6.12 0.94 -9.49
N VAL A 91 -4.82 1.18 -9.54
CA VAL A 91 -3.90 0.95 -8.42
C VAL A 91 -3.58 2.27 -7.74
N VAL A 92 -3.66 2.30 -6.41
CA VAL A 92 -3.08 3.37 -5.60
C VAL A 92 -1.66 3.01 -5.18
N GLU A 93 -0.74 3.91 -5.51
CA GLU A 93 0.65 3.88 -5.05
C GLU A 93 0.85 5.00 -4.02
N MET A 94 1.12 4.63 -2.77
CA MET A 94 1.17 5.58 -1.64
C MET A 94 2.30 6.61 -1.74
N ALA A 95 3.46 6.24 -2.27
CA ALA A 95 4.60 7.16 -2.40
C ALA A 95 5.50 6.71 -3.56
N ALA A 96 6.24 7.67 -4.12
CA ALA A 96 7.22 7.39 -5.15
C ALA A 96 8.49 6.72 -4.59
N ASP A 97 8.80 6.96 -3.32
CA ASP A 97 9.93 6.35 -2.62
C ASP A 97 9.77 6.48 -1.09
N TYR A 98 10.69 5.88 -0.34
CA TYR A 98 10.90 6.14 1.06
C TYR A 98 11.54 7.52 1.27
N ALA A 99 11.26 8.12 2.42
CA ALA A 99 11.94 9.34 2.87
C ALA A 99 12.69 9.06 4.19
N GLU A 100 12.82 10.09 5.03
CA GLU A 100 13.44 9.97 6.35
C GLU A 100 12.73 8.91 7.21
N LEU A 101 13.34 7.73 7.30
CA LEU A 101 12.94 6.69 8.25
C LEU A 101 13.18 7.20 9.67
N PHE A 102 12.25 6.96 10.57
CA PHE A 102 12.48 7.28 11.98
C PHE A 102 13.61 6.42 12.52
N GLY A 103 14.61 7.05 13.13
CA GLY A 103 15.60 6.34 13.92
C GLY A 103 14.93 5.61 15.09
N ARG A 104 15.54 4.49 15.51
CA ARG A 104 15.10 3.78 16.72
C ARG A 104 15.04 4.75 17.90
N GLY A 105 13.94 4.73 18.65
CA GLY A 105 13.74 5.58 19.83
C GLY A 105 13.25 7.00 19.53
N ALA A 106 12.84 7.31 18.29
CA ALA A 106 12.16 8.57 18.00
C ALA A 106 10.86 8.68 18.81
N ASP A 107 10.71 9.78 19.56
CA ASP A 107 9.45 10.11 20.23
C ASP A 107 8.45 10.65 19.18
N LEU A 108 7.55 9.78 18.71
CA LEU A 108 6.51 10.15 17.76
C LEU A 108 5.42 11.05 18.37
N GLY A 109 5.41 11.19 19.70
CA GLY A 109 4.46 12.00 20.46
C GLY A 109 4.99 13.38 20.88
N ASP A 110 6.27 13.71 20.63
CA ASP A 110 6.83 15.02 20.97
C ASP A 110 6.14 16.14 20.18
N PRO A 111 5.38 17.04 20.84
CA PRO A 111 4.68 18.12 20.16
C PRO A 111 5.60 19.18 19.58
N ASN A 112 6.89 19.19 19.97
CA ASN A 112 7.89 20.13 19.48
C ASN A 112 8.82 19.53 18.42
N ALA A 113 8.65 18.26 18.06
CA ALA A 113 9.46 17.62 17.03
C ALA A 113 9.31 18.36 15.69
N PRO A 114 10.40 18.53 14.92
CA PRO A 114 10.30 19.13 13.60
C PRO A 114 9.38 18.31 12.69
N PRO A 115 8.66 18.94 11.75
CA PRO A 115 7.85 18.22 10.76
C PRO A 115 8.69 17.19 10.03
N ARG A 116 8.24 15.93 10.00
CA ARG A 116 8.91 14.84 9.27
C ARG A 116 7.98 14.17 8.27
N HIS A 117 8.58 13.67 7.20
CA HIS A 117 7.87 12.96 6.14
C HIS A 117 7.16 11.69 6.64
N GLY A 118 7.66 11.09 7.72
CA GLY A 118 7.04 9.92 8.34
C GLY A 118 7.35 8.62 7.61
N GLY A 119 8.57 8.50 7.06
CA GLY A 119 9.06 7.32 6.34
C GLY A 119 8.81 7.31 4.83
N TYR A 120 7.96 8.19 4.29
CA TYR A 120 7.58 8.17 2.87
C TYR A 120 7.80 9.51 2.20
N LEU A 121 8.21 9.51 0.93
CA LEU A 121 8.26 10.73 0.13
C LEU A 121 6.85 11.25 -0.12
N ARG A 122 6.43 12.18 0.75
CA ARG A 122 5.15 12.88 0.71
C ARG A 122 4.93 13.52 -0.66
N PHE A 123 3.68 13.60 -1.09
CA PHE A 123 3.30 14.17 -2.39
C PHE A 123 3.92 13.45 -3.60
N GLY A 124 4.40 12.21 -3.44
CA GLY A 124 4.84 11.34 -4.53
C GLY A 124 3.82 10.28 -4.92
N GLY A 125 2.70 10.16 -4.20
CA GLY A 125 1.69 9.15 -4.46
C GLY A 125 0.94 9.38 -5.76
N LYS A 126 0.39 8.31 -6.33
CA LYS A 126 -0.32 8.37 -7.61
C LYS A 126 -1.38 7.28 -7.75
N VAL A 127 -2.25 7.48 -8.73
CA VAL A 127 -3.26 6.53 -9.21
C VAL A 127 -2.92 6.16 -10.63
N THR A 128 -2.77 4.87 -10.89
CA THR A 128 -2.43 4.34 -12.21
C THR A 128 -3.53 3.39 -12.67
N VAL A 129 -4.02 3.57 -13.90
CA VAL A 129 -4.89 2.58 -14.56
C VAL A 129 -4.05 1.63 -15.40
N TYR A 130 -4.35 0.34 -15.29
CA TYR A 130 -3.83 -0.75 -16.12
C TYR A 130 -4.99 -1.27 -16.97
N PRO A 131 -5.04 -0.89 -18.26
CA PRO A 131 -6.12 -1.29 -19.14
C PRO A 131 -6.14 -2.80 -19.42
N GLN A 132 -7.34 -3.38 -19.38
CA GLN A 132 -7.55 -4.80 -19.67
C GLN A 132 -7.32 -5.15 -21.14
N ASP A 133 -7.45 -4.16 -22.04
CA ASP A 133 -7.22 -4.32 -23.47
C ASP A 133 -5.73 -4.44 -23.86
N GLY A 134 -4.82 -4.38 -22.88
CA GLY A 134 -3.38 -4.48 -23.08
C GLY A 134 -2.72 -3.19 -23.56
N SER A 135 -3.47 -2.08 -23.66
CA SER A 135 -2.88 -0.77 -23.93
C SER A 135 -1.96 -0.32 -22.78
N PRO A 136 -1.05 0.64 -23.03
CA PRO A 136 -0.13 1.11 -21.99
C PRO A 136 -0.86 1.64 -20.76
N HIS A 137 -0.31 1.39 -19.58
CA HIS A 137 -0.81 1.97 -18.33
C HIS A 137 -0.72 3.49 -18.36
N ARG A 138 -1.63 4.16 -17.64
CA ARG A 138 -1.69 5.63 -17.57
C ARG A 138 -1.77 6.08 -16.11
N VAL A 139 -0.97 7.09 -15.76
CA VAL A 139 -1.14 7.80 -14.49
C VAL A 139 -2.32 8.75 -14.62
N LEU A 140 -3.37 8.52 -13.85
CA LEU A 140 -4.58 9.35 -13.84
C LEU A 140 -4.42 10.57 -12.94
N GLN A 141 -3.71 10.41 -11.83
CA GLN A 141 -3.42 11.49 -10.89
C GLN A 141 -2.09 11.21 -10.19
N GLY A 142 -1.17 12.17 -10.23
CA GLY A 142 0.07 12.15 -9.45
C GLY A 142 0.09 13.24 -8.38
N GLY A 143 1.16 13.28 -7.58
CA GLY A 143 1.35 14.36 -6.59
C GLY A 143 0.55 14.18 -5.30
N LEU A 144 -0.02 13.00 -5.06
CA LEU A 144 -0.91 12.75 -3.92
C LEU A 144 -0.11 12.57 -2.62
N ASP A 145 -0.61 13.16 -1.53
CA ASP A 145 -0.03 13.01 -0.20
C ASP A 145 -0.44 11.68 0.43
N THR A 146 0.35 10.63 0.23
CA THR A 146 0.12 9.31 0.87
C THR A 146 -1.32 8.81 0.67
N PRO A 147 -1.77 8.61 -0.58
CA PRO A 147 -3.07 8.00 -0.84
C PRO A 147 -3.10 6.57 -0.27
N THR A 148 -4.19 6.21 0.40
CA THR A 148 -4.30 4.91 1.07
C THR A 148 -5.51 4.10 0.66
N ASN A 149 -6.55 4.71 0.09
CA ASN A 149 -7.71 3.97 -0.37
C ASN A 149 -8.24 4.48 -1.70
N ILE A 150 -8.87 3.58 -2.45
CA ILE A 150 -9.54 3.89 -3.71
C ILE A 150 -10.87 3.15 -3.83
N THR A 151 -11.86 3.82 -4.39
CA THR A 151 -13.12 3.17 -4.76
C THR A 151 -13.64 3.73 -6.08
N LEU A 152 -14.31 2.89 -6.86
CA LEU A 152 -15.00 3.26 -8.08
C LEU A 152 -16.49 3.42 -7.77
N ALA A 153 -17.05 4.57 -8.11
CA ALA A 153 -18.49 4.81 -8.01
C ALA A 153 -19.21 4.37 -9.30
N ASP A 154 -20.52 4.16 -9.19
CA ASP A 154 -21.39 3.74 -10.30
C ASP A 154 -21.37 4.72 -11.50
N ASP A 155 -21.02 5.99 -11.28
CA ASP A 155 -20.89 7.00 -12.33
C ASP A 155 -19.53 6.96 -13.06
N GLY A 156 -18.69 5.97 -12.75
CA GLY A 156 -17.34 5.80 -13.29
C GLY A 156 -16.29 6.70 -12.64
N SER A 157 -16.63 7.46 -11.60
CA SER A 157 -15.64 8.28 -10.87
C SER A 157 -14.82 7.46 -9.90
N LEU A 158 -13.53 7.74 -9.80
CA LEU A 158 -12.69 7.22 -8.72
C LEU A 158 -12.65 8.20 -7.55
N TYR A 159 -12.75 7.69 -6.34
CA TYR A 159 -12.54 8.44 -5.11
C TYR A 159 -11.33 7.90 -4.37
N VAL A 160 -10.38 8.78 -4.05
CA VAL A 160 -9.10 8.41 -3.44
C VAL A 160 -8.87 9.20 -2.17
N SER A 161 -8.71 8.51 -1.04
CA SER A 161 -8.39 9.13 0.25
C SER A 161 -6.89 9.38 0.38
N THR A 162 -6.49 10.51 0.97
CA THR A 162 -5.10 10.89 1.20
C THR A 162 -4.83 11.31 2.64
N GLY A 163 -3.55 11.42 3.00
CA GLY A 163 -3.10 11.92 4.30
C GLY A 163 -3.02 10.87 5.41
N ARG A 164 -3.21 9.58 5.08
CA ARG A 164 -3.05 8.43 5.99
C ARG A 164 -3.82 8.59 7.33
N GLY A 165 -4.97 9.26 7.32
CA GLY A 165 -5.83 9.38 8.50
C GLY A 165 -5.22 10.12 9.71
N THR A 166 -4.23 11.00 9.51
CA THR A 166 -3.61 11.79 10.60
C THR A 166 -3.73 13.31 10.43
N PRO A 167 -4.95 13.88 10.31
CA PRO A 167 -5.14 15.31 10.10
C PRO A 167 -4.44 16.19 11.14
N ALA A 168 -4.08 17.40 10.75
CA ALA A 168 -3.37 18.43 11.51
C ALA A 168 -1.93 18.10 11.92
N ARG A 169 -1.43 16.87 11.69
CA ARG A 169 -0.02 16.54 11.96
C ARG A 169 0.91 17.40 11.08
N PRO A 170 1.91 18.11 11.66
CA PRO A 170 2.90 18.83 10.88
C PRO A 170 3.77 17.90 10.03
N ILE A 171 3.96 18.25 8.75
CA ILE A 171 4.77 17.51 7.78
C ILE A 171 5.55 18.47 6.86
N PRO A 172 6.67 18.03 6.25
CA PRO A 172 7.27 18.78 5.15
C PRO A 172 6.33 18.75 3.94
N GLY A 173 6.09 19.92 3.36
CA GLY A 173 5.33 20.11 2.12
C GLY A 173 6.22 20.58 0.96
N PRO A 174 5.70 20.57 -0.28
CA PRO A 174 6.45 21.02 -1.46
C PRO A 174 6.85 22.50 -1.38
N ASP A 175 6.04 23.33 -0.71
CA ASP A 175 6.25 24.78 -0.57
C ASP A 175 6.70 25.19 0.85
N GLY A 176 7.22 24.23 1.63
CA GLY A 176 7.59 24.40 3.03
C GLY A 176 6.72 23.60 4.00
N PRO A 177 6.94 23.73 5.32
CA PRO A 177 6.16 23.00 6.33
C PRO A 177 4.65 23.23 6.16
N THR A 178 3.90 22.15 6.19
CA THR A 178 2.44 22.15 6.12
C THR A 178 1.87 21.19 7.15
N VAL A 179 0.56 20.99 7.15
CA VAL A 179 -0.11 19.98 7.97
C VAL A 179 -0.81 18.98 7.07
N ILE A 180 -0.93 17.74 7.54
CA ILE A 180 -1.78 16.75 6.90
C ILE A 180 -3.21 17.28 6.94
N VAL A 181 -3.81 17.46 5.76
CA VAL A 181 -5.21 17.90 5.67
C VAL A 181 -6.14 16.71 5.69
N GLY A 182 -5.76 15.62 4.99
CA GLY A 182 -6.66 14.51 4.69
C GLY A 182 -7.73 14.95 3.68
N ARG A 183 -7.72 14.39 2.47
CA ARG A 183 -8.66 14.76 1.41
C ARG A 183 -9.18 13.53 0.69
N VAL A 184 -10.36 13.66 0.10
CA VAL A 184 -10.85 12.72 -0.91
C VAL A 184 -10.74 13.42 -2.26
N PHE A 185 -9.98 12.85 -3.17
CA PHE A 185 -9.87 13.29 -4.56
C PHE A 185 -10.89 12.53 -5.40
N ARG A 186 -11.67 13.26 -6.19
CA ARG A 186 -12.51 12.66 -7.24
C ARG A 186 -11.78 12.78 -8.57
N ILE A 187 -11.61 11.66 -9.27
CA ILE A 187 -10.99 11.58 -10.59
C ILE A 187 -12.07 11.10 -11.58
N THR A 188 -12.19 11.76 -12.73
CA THR A 188 -13.26 11.53 -13.72
C THR A 188 -12.73 11.64 -15.14
N GLY A 189 -13.42 11.04 -16.12
CA GLY A 189 -13.19 11.28 -17.55
C GLY A 189 -11.86 10.71 -18.07
N PHE A 190 -11.44 9.57 -17.52
CA PHE A 190 -10.21 8.87 -17.88
C PHE A 190 -10.45 7.74 -18.87
#